data_AF-A0A3B8L299-F1
#
_entry.id   AF-A0A3B8L299-F1
#
_cell.length_a   1.000
_cell.length_b   1.000
_cell.length_c   1.000
_cell.angle_alpha   90.00
_cell.angle_beta   90.00
_cell.angle_gamma   90.00
#
_symmetry.space_group_name_H-M   'P 1'
#
loop_
_entity.id
_entity.type
_entity.pdbx_description
1 polymer ?
#
loop_
_entity_poly.entity_id
_entity_poly.type
_entity_poly.pdbx_seq_one_letter_code
_entity_poly.pdbx_strand_id
1 'polypeptide(L)'
;MPLDVYKDWLGIPENIPRPPDHYALLRLVRFEDDVQKVRGHYKKLNEHVRKYATGTYQVESQELLNDLAKAMLCLTDPERKHDYDEGLGREFDENDELVRPTIAQTLVRSGGLSRDQMDEAKDFAERRGLSLRDAVVQMKLVDAETAAEALAIELGLPYVDLEQLIPDDSILAKIPRNVARRNTILPLFVDDDVLLVACVDEPTHDLEDELRLRVGVPMRRLIASPLSVNQGIARFYSEIEAAGEAGPEADTADAEKTKKPKKKPKKPKGPPKPGSPEAKEAQQKRRQIGTILLCWSVILPVVLDQALLPDSVKFFDVFGFCYTLFLSPVLFFLVFKSYFRRK
;
A
#
# COMPACT_ATOMS: atom_id res chain seq x y z
N MET A 1 18.48 -32.75 -11.82
CA MET A 1 17.95 -32.66 -10.44
C MET A 1 17.15 -31.38 -10.36
N PRO A 2 16.03 -31.33 -9.62
CA PRO A 2 15.37 -30.06 -9.32
C PRO A 2 16.39 -29.12 -8.64
N LEU A 3 16.36 -27.84 -8.99
CA LEU A 3 17.20 -26.81 -8.37
C LEU A 3 16.84 -26.70 -6.89
N ASP A 4 17.81 -26.81 -5.98
CA ASP A 4 17.61 -26.48 -4.57
C ASP A 4 18.22 -25.11 -4.33
N VAL A 5 17.41 -24.05 -4.38
CA VAL A 5 17.88 -22.67 -4.23
C VAL A 5 18.62 -22.41 -2.92
N TYR A 6 18.27 -23.11 -1.84
CA TYR A 6 18.92 -22.95 -0.54
C TYR A 6 20.33 -23.56 -0.58
N LYS A 7 20.50 -24.71 -1.22
CA LYS A 7 21.83 -25.34 -1.40
C LYS A 7 22.64 -24.62 -2.48
N ASP A 8 22.08 -24.46 -3.66
CA ASP A 8 22.79 -24.06 -4.87
C ASP A 8 23.15 -22.57 -4.87
N TRP A 9 22.33 -21.71 -4.25
CA TRP A 9 22.61 -20.27 -4.18
C TRP A 9 23.04 -19.82 -2.79
N LEU A 10 22.38 -20.33 -1.74
CA LEU A 10 22.71 -19.94 -0.37
C LEU A 10 23.74 -20.85 0.32
N GLY A 11 24.17 -21.95 -0.31
CA GLY A 11 25.16 -22.86 0.27
C GLY A 11 24.69 -23.58 1.53
N ILE A 12 23.37 -23.61 1.79
CA ILE A 12 22.78 -24.23 2.96
C ILE A 12 22.73 -25.75 2.72
N PRO A 13 23.46 -26.55 3.53
CA PRO A 13 23.57 -27.98 3.30
C PRO A 13 22.23 -28.72 3.44
N GLU A 14 22.08 -29.83 2.73
CA GLU A 14 20.83 -30.62 2.66
C GLU A 14 20.44 -31.30 3.97
N ASN A 15 21.37 -31.40 4.92
CA ASN A 15 21.08 -31.96 6.25
C ASN A 15 20.26 -31.01 7.14
N ILE A 16 20.07 -29.76 6.71
CA ILE A 16 19.20 -28.79 7.40
C ILE A 16 17.76 -28.99 6.88
N PRO A 17 16.77 -29.16 7.79
CA PRO A 17 15.37 -29.27 7.40
C PRO A 17 14.92 -28.12 6.49
N ARG A 18 14.04 -28.43 5.53
CA ARG A 18 13.42 -27.44 4.65
C ARG A 18 11.99 -27.13 5.11
N PRO A 19 11.57 -25.85 5.17
CA PRO A 19 12.39 -24.65 4.95
C PRO A 19 13.41 -24.43 6.09
N PRO A 20 14.58 -23.81 5.81
CA PRO A 20 15.53 -23.43 6.86
C PRO A 20 14.91 -22.43 7.85
N ASP A 21 15.40 -22.43 9.09
CA ASP A 21 15.06 -21.37 10.05
C ASP A 21 15.62 -20.00 9.61
N HIS A 22 15.10 -18.90 10.15
CA HIS A 22 15.44 -17.53 9.76
C HIS A 22 16.93 -17.21 9.98
N TYR A 23 17.55 -17.79 11.01
CA TYR A 23 18.98 -17.59 11.28
C TYR A 23 19.83 -18.30 10.25
N ALA A 24 19.52 -19.57 9.95
CA ALA A 24 20.18 -20.34 8.91
C ALA A 24 20.02 -19.68 7.53
N LEU A 25 18.81 -19.19 7.22
CA LEU A 25 18.51 -18.53 5.95
C LEU A 25 19.36 -17.26 5.75
N LEU A 26 19.52 -16.45 6.80
CA LEU A 26 20.35 -15.24 6.78
C LEU A 26 21.83 -15.49 7.10
N ARG A 27 22.26 -16.76 7.25
CA ARG A 27 23.63 -17.14 7.64
C ARG A 27 24.09 -16.45 8.92
N LEU A 28 23.21 -16.38 9.91
CA LEU A 28 23.46 -15.80 11.22
C LEU A 28 23.68 -16.90 12.26
N VAL A 29 24.33 -16.53 13.36
CA VAL A 29 24.34 -17.37 14.56
C VAL A 29 22.92 -17.33 15.16
N ARG A 30 22.47 -18.48 15.66
CA ARG A 30 21.16 -18.59 16.33
C ARG A 30 21.09 -17.61 17.50
N PHE A 31 19.95 -16.92 17.63
CA PHE A 31 19.72 -15.87 18.63
C PHE A 31 20.62 -14.65 18.50
N GLU A 32 21.08 -14.31 17.29
CA GLU A 32 21.74 -13.02 17.04
C GLU A 32 20.78 -11.86 17.39
N ASP A 33 21.25 -10.97 18.28
CA ASP A 33 20.51 -9.80 18.78
C ASP A 33 20.93 -8.50 18.08
N ASP A 34 22.06 -8.47 17.37
CA ASP A 34 22.50 -7.29 16.63
C ASP A 34 21.70 -7.10 15.32
N VAL A 35 20.71 -6.22 15.40
CA VAL A 35 19.86 -5.81 14.26
C VAL A 35 20.67 -5.36 13.04
N GLN A 36 21.81 -4.67 13.24
CA GLN A 36 22.64 -4.20 12.13
C GLN A 36 23.33 -5.37 11.42
N LYS A 37 23.76 -6.39 12.17
CA LYS A 37 24.28 -7.63 11.55
C LYS A 37 23.19 -8.36 10.77
N VAL A 38 21.97 -8.47 11.32
CA VAL A 38 20.83 -9.09 10.62
C VAL A 38 20.61 -8.42 9.26
N ARG A 39 20.50 -7.09 9.26
CA ARG A 39 20.32 -6.30 8.03
C ARG A 39 21.52 -6.41 7.08
N GLY A 40 22.74 -6.40 7.60
CA GLY A 40 23.96 -6.53 6.80
C GLY A 40 24.06 -7.88 6.09
N HIS A 41 23.61 -8.95 6.74
CA HIS A 41 23.53 -10.29 6.15
C HIS A 41 22.42 -10.38 5.10
N TYR A 42 21.22 -9.90 5.44
CA TYR A 42 20.10 -9.82 4.51
C TYR A 42 20.51 -9.08 3.23
N LYS A 43 21.09 -7.87 3.34
CA LYS A 43 21.51 -7.07 2.18
C LYS A 43 22.41 -7.85 1.23
N LYS A 44 23.46 -8.52 1.76
CA LYS A 44 24.41 -9.31 0.97
C LYS A 44 23.74 -10.48 0.24
N LEU A 45 22.84 -11.20 0.92
CA LEU A 45 22.14 -12.34 0.34
C LEU A 45 21.09 -11.89 -0.68
N ASN A 46 20.35 -10.84 -0.36
CA ASN A 46 19.36 -10.23 -1.25
C ASN A 46 20.01 -9.74 -2.56
N GLU A 47 21.15 -9.04 -2.49
CA GLU A 47 21.94 -8.64 -3.66
C GLU A 47 22.45 -9.83 -4.48
N HIS A 48 22.81 -10.94 -3.82
CA HIS A 48 23.21 -12.16 -4.51
C HIS A 48 22.04 -12.80 -5.27
N VAL A 49 20.90 -12.98 -4.61
CA VAL A 49 19.72 -13.63 -5.20
C VAL A 49 19.10 -12.80 -6.32
N ARG A 50 19.16 -11.45 -6.22
CA ARG A 50 18.70 -10.54 -7.29
C ARG A 50 19.40 -10.75 -8.64
N LYS A 51 20.58 -11.38 -8.67
CA LYS A 51 21.28 -11.73 -9.92
C LYS A 51 20.50 -12.76 -10.76
N TYR A 52 19.59 -13.50 -10.13
CA TYR A 52 18.74 -14.51 -10.76
C TYR A 52 17.30 -14.03 -10.98
N ALA A 53 16.99 -12.76 -10.66
CA ALA A 53 15.63 -12.21 -10.73
C ALA A 53 15.09 -12.09 -12.17
N THR A 54 15.93 -12.30 -13.18
CA THR A 54 15.53 -12.29 -14.60
C THR A 54 15.91 -13.59 -15.27
N GLY A 55 15.10 -14.03 -16.24
CA GLY A 55 15.38 -15.21 -17.05
C GLY A 55 14.73 -16.47 -16.47
N THR A 56 15.39 -17.61 -16.63
CA THR A 56 14.80 -18.94 -16.37
C THR A 56 14.40 -19.17 -14.91
N TYR A 57 15.10 -18.55 -13.95
CA TYR A 57 14.90 -18.77 -12.51
C TYR A 57 14.18 -17.60 -11.81
N GLN A 58 13.41 -16.82 -12.58
CA GLN A 58 12.73 -15.63 -12.05
C GLN A 58 11.78 -15.97 -10.89
N VAL A 59 11.03 -17.07 -10.99
CA VAL A 59 10.05 -17.46 -9.97
C VAL A 59 10.76 -17.89 -8.69
N GLU A 60 11.75 -18.77 -8.81
CA GLU A 60 12.52 -19.28 -7.67
C GLU A 60 13.35 -18.18 -6.99
N SER A 61 13.88 -17.23 -7.78
CA SER A 61 14.53 -16.02 -7.25
C SER A 61 13.55 -15.17 -6.46
N GLN A 62 12.35 -14.93 -6.98
CA GLN A 62 11.35 -14.13 -6.28
C GLN A 62 10.90 -14.79 -4.98
N GLU A 63 10.65 -16.10 -4.98
CA GLU A 63 10.30 -16.86 -3.77
C GLU A 63 11.40 -16.74 -2.71
N LEU A 64 12.66 -16.92 -3.10
CA LEU A 64 13.77 -16.81 -2.15
C LEU A 64 13.98 -15.38 -1.63
N LEU A 65 13.78 -14.35 -2.47
CA LEU A 65 13.82 -12.95 -2.02
C LEU A 65 12.73 -12.67 -0.98
N ASN A 66 11.53 -13.24 -1.18
CA ASN A 66 10.44 -13.13 -0.21
C ASN A 66 10.81 -13.82 1.11
N ASP A 67 11.37 -15.03 1.07
CA ASP A 67 11.82 -15.74 2.28
C ASP A 67 12.88 -14.95 3.05
N LEU A 68 13.88 -14.40 2.34
CA LEU A 68 14.92 -13.55 2.94
C LEU A 68 14.33 -12.30 3.60
N ALA A 69 13.35 -11.67 2.95
CA ALA A 69 12.66 -10.51 3.50
C ALA A 69 11.87 -10.87 4.77
N LYS A 70 11.12 -11.97 4.76
CA LYS A 70 10.36 -12.46 5.93
C LYS A 70 11.27 -12.73 7.12
N ALA A 71 12.39 -13.41 6.89
CA ALA A 71 13.37 -13.68 7.94
C ALA A 71 13.95 -12.38 8.52
N MET A 72 14.32 -11.42 7.67
CA MET A 72 14.85 -10.13 8.13
C MET A 72 13.79 -9.35 8.94
N LEU A 73 12.55 -9.30 8.47
CA LEU A 73 11.47 -8.61 9.17
C LEU A 73 11.14 -9.25 10.50
N CYS A 74 11.13 -10.58 10.58
CA CYS A 74 10.92 -11.30 11.83
C CYS A 74 12.03 -11.03 12.84
N LEU A 75 13.30 -11.09 12.40
CA LEU A 75 14.46 -10.95 13.27
C LEU A 75 14.80 -9.49 13.62
N THR A 76 14.10 -8.51 13.06
CA THR A 76 14.29 -7.07 13.36
C THR A 76 13.09 -6.43 14.05
N ASP A 77 12.00 -7.18 14.21
CA ASP A 77 10.83 -6.82 14.99
C ASP A 77 10.98 -7.40 16.41
N PRO A 78 11.03 -6.57 17.47
CA PRO A 78 11.29 -7.04 18.83
C PRO A 78 10.29 -8.09 19.33
N GLU A 79 9.00 -7.90 19.07
CA GLU A 79 7.94 -8.80 19.54
C GLU A 79 7.97 -10.11 18.75
N ARG A 80 8.03 -10.03 17.42
CA ARG A 80 8.07 -11.25 16.59
C ARG A 80 9.35 -12.05 16.81
N LYS A 81 10.48 -11.38 17.00
CA LYS A 81 11.75 -12.05 17.30
C LYS A 81 11.67 -12.77 18.64
N HIS A 82 11.05 -12.16 19.65
CA HIS A 82 10.84 -12.80 20.94
C HIS A 82 10.04 -14.10 20.78
N ASP A 83 8.86 -14.04 20.17
CA ASP A 83 8.00 -15.21 19.94
C ASP A 83 8.70 -16.29 19.10
N TYR A 84 9.45 -15.87 18.08
CA TYR A 84 10.20 -16.76 17.21
C TYR A 84 11.35 -17.46 17.94
N ASP A 85 12.11 -16.70 18.73
CA ASP A 85 13.22 -17.22 19.52
C ASP A 85 12.74 -18.17 20.62
N GLU A 86 11.62 -17.84 21.28
CA GLU A 86 10.97 -18.71 22.26
C GLU A 86 10.51 -20.03 21.61
N GLY A 87 9.90 -19.97 20.42
CA GLY A 87 9.55 -21.15 19.62
C GLY A 87 10.76 -22.00 19.22
N LEU A 88 11.95 -21.40 19.19
CA LEU A 88 13.23 -22.06 18.97
C LEU A 88 13.90 -22.50 20.31
N GLY A 89 13.29 -22.26 21.46
CA GLY A 89 13.79 -22.66 22.78
C GLY A 89 14.73 -21.67 23.44
N ARG A 90 14.68 -20.38 23.08
CA ARG A 90 15.28 -19.30 23.88
C ARG A 90 14.41 -19.08 25.11
N GLU A 91 15.04 -19.04 26.28
CA GLU A 91 14.38 -18.67 27.52
C GLU A 91 14.56 -17.17 27.76
N PHE A 92 13.48 -16.48 28.14
CA PHE A 92 13.48 -15.07 28.53
C PHE A 92 13.13 -14.96 30.02
N ASP A 93 13.70 -13.98 30.72
CA ASP A 93 13.31 -13.68 32.10
C ASP A 93 11.97 -12.92 32.07
N GLU A 94 11.01 -13.32 32.91
CA GLU A 94 9.71 -12.64 33.03
C GLU A 94 9.84 -11.14 33.39
N ASN A 95 10.99 -10.73 33.91
CA ASN A 95 11.29 -9.34 34.27
C ASN A 95 12.02 -8.55 33.16
N ASP A 96 12.35 -9.16 32.02
CA ASP A 96 13.03 -8.49 30.91
C ASP A 96 12.01 -7.65 30.11
N GLU A 97 11.54 -6.57 30.73
CA GLU A 97 10.62 -5.64 30.08
C GLU A 97 11.33 -4.97 28.89
N LEU A 98 10.75 -5.11 27.69
CA LEU A 98 11.24 -4.46 26.46
C LEU A 98 11.11 -2.94 26.57
N VAL A 99 12.04 -2.29 27.27
CA VAL A 99 12.09 -0.83 27.36
C VAL A 99 12.52 -0.27 26.00
N ARG A 100 11.56 0.30 25.27
CA ARG A 100 11.81 0.96 23.99
C ARG A 100 12.46 2.32 24.25
N PRO A 101 13.71 2.56 23.81
CA PRO A 101 14.32 3.85 23.97
C PRO A 101 13.60 4.87 23.08
N THR A 102 13.42 6.08 23.59
CA THR A 102 12.87 7.20 22.81
C THR A 102 13.77 7.53 21.62
N ILE A 103 13.24 8.17 20.58
CA ILE A 103 14.05 8.64 19.44
C ILE A 103 15.23 9.50 19.90
N ALA A 104 15.03 10.35 20.91
CA ALA A 104 16.08 11.19 21.47
C ALA A 104 17.23 10.36 22.07
N GLN A 105 16.91 9.35 22.89
CA GLN A 105 17.91 8.45 23.47
C GLN A 105 18.63 7.63 22.40
N THR A 106 17.87 7.16 21.40
CA THR A 106 18.40 6.39 20.29
C THR A 106 19.38 7.23 19.47
N LEU A 107 19.02 8.45 19.08
CA LEU A 107 19.89 9.35 18.32
C LEU A 107 21.16 9.74 19.09
N VAL A 108 21.10 9.94 20.40
CA VAL A 108 22.31 10.18 21.22
C VAL A 108 23.21 8.95 21.25
N ARG A 109 22.64 7.73 21.33
CA ARG A 109 23.40 6.48 21.43
C ARG A 109 23.98 6.02 20.10
N SER A 110 23.18 6.00 19.04
CA SER A 110 23.55 5.45 17.71
C SER A 110 23.75 6.51 16.64
N GLY A 111 23.03 7.62 16.70
CA GLY A 111 23.16 8.73 15.75
C GLY A 111 24.36 9.64 16.01
N GLY A 112 25.04 9.48 17.15
CA GLY A 112 26.24 10.25 17.49
C GLY A 112 25.97 11.70 17.90
N LEU A 113 24.72 12.05 18.23
CA LEU A 113 24.39 13.40 18.70
C LEU A 113 24.87 13.62 20.14
N SER A 114 25.45 14.79 20.41
CA SER A 114 25.69 15.23 21.77
C SER A 114 24.37 15.60 22.47
N ARG A 115 24.40 15.67 23.81
CA ARG A 115 23.24 16.13 24.60
C ARG A 115 22.86 17.57 24.24
N ASP A 116 23.86 18.44 24.05
CA ASP A 116 23.63 19.84 23.67
C ASP A 116 22.95 19.97 22.30
N GLN A 117 23.38 19.16 21.32
CA GLN A 117 22.75 19.11 19.99
C GLN A 117 21.32 18.59 20.07
N MET A 118 21.04 17.65 20.96
CA MET A 118 19.69 17.11 21.17
C MET A 118 18.76 18.17 21.78
N ASP A 119 19.23 18.95 22.74
CA ASP A 119 18.44 20.01 23.34
C ASP A 119 18.21 21.16 22.34
N GLU A 120 19.21 21.51 21.53
CA GLU A 120 19.03 22.47 20.42
C GLU A 120 17.99 21.97 19.39
N ALA A 121 18.00 20.67 19.07
CA ALA A 121 17.04 20.08 18.15
C ALA A 121 15.60 20.09 18.68
N LYS A 122 15.40 19.86 19.98
CA LYS A 122 14.08 19.97 20.62
C LYS A 122 13.57 21.40 20.59
N ASP A 123 14.40 22.37 20.96
CA ASP A 123 14.09 23.80 20.88
C ASP A 123 13.70 24.22 19.46
N PHE A 124 14.43 23.73 18.46
CA PHE A 124 14.14 23.98 17.06
C PHE A 124 12.80 23.36 16.62
N ALA A 125 12.54 22.12 17.04
CA ALA A 125 11.30 21.40 16.75
C ALA A 125 10.07 22.16 17.30
N GLU A 126 10.12 22.56 18.57
CA GLU A 126 9.03 23.29 19.23
C GLU A 126 8.75 24.65 18.56
N ARG A 127 9.80 25.43 18.28
CA ARG A 127 9.64 26.76 17.65
C ARG A 127 9.08 26.69 16.24
N ARG A 128 9.26 25.56 15.53
CA ARG A 128 8.83 25.36 14.14
C ARG A 128 7.58 24.50 14.01
N GLY A 129 7.11 23.88 15.09
CA GLY A 129 6.02 22.90 15.06
C GLY A 129 6.38 21.65 14.24
N LEU A 130 7.63 21.21 14.31
CA LEU A 130 8.13 20.02 13.63
C LEU A 130 8.23 18.84 14.60
N SER A 131 8.23 17.63 14.06
CA SER A 131 8.62 16.45 14.83
C SER A 131 10.12 16.51 15.16
N LEU A 132 10.54 15.85 16.24
CA LEU A 132 11.96 15.78 16.60
C LEU A 132 12.77 15.10 15.48
N ARG A 133 12.22 14.06 14.84
CA ARG A 133 12.81 13.41 13.67
C ARG A 133 13.10 14.41 12.55
N ASP A 134 12.10 15.20 12.17
CA ASP A 134 12.26 16.13 11.03
C ASP A 134 13.19 17.29 11.39
N ALA A 135 13.18 17.73 12.65
CA ALA A 135 14.08 18.75 13.15
C ALA A 135 15.56 18.35 13.04
N VAL A 136 15.92 17.15 13.50
CA VAL A 136 17.33 16.68 13.45
C VAL A 136 17.83 16.50 12.01
N VAL A 137 16.95 16.09 11.08
CA VAL A 137 17.27 16.00 9.64
C VAL A 137 17.42 17.39 9.03
N GLN A 138 16.51 18.31 9.32
CA GLN A 138 16.54 19.68 8.78
C GLN A 138 17.76 20.47 9.27
N MET A 139 18.17 20.25 10.51
CA MET A 139 19.40 20.80 11.08
C MET A 139 20.67 20.10 10.57
N LYS A 140 20.53 19.04 9.76
CA LYS A 140 21.62 18.23 9.21
C LYS A 140 22.49 17.59 10.31
N LEU A 141 21.89 17.28 11.45
CA LEU A 141 22.56 16.57 12.54
C LEU A 141 22.67 15.07 12.21
N VAL A 142 21.65 14.52 11.53
CA VAL A 142 21.61 13.14 11.03
C VAL A 142 20.98 13.09 9.64
N ASP A 143 21.21 11.98 8.94
CA ASP A 143 20.51 11.67 7.70
C ASP A 143 19.07 11.18 7.97
N ALA A 144 18.28 11.08 6.90
CA ALA A 144 16.86 10.73 6.99
C ALA A 144 16.67 9.26 7.38
N GLU A 145 17.61 8.40 7.01
CA GLU A 145 17.64 6.97 7.27
C GLU A 145 17.86 6.70 8.76
N THR A 146 18.87 7.33 9.38
CA THR A 146 19.14 7.19 10.82
C THR A 146 17.98 7.75 11.65
N ALA A 147 17.38 8.86 11.21
CA ALA A 147 16.23 9.46 11.89
C ALA A 147 14.97 8.55 11.80
N ALA A 148 14.72 7.95 10.64
CA ALA A 148 13.62 7.00 10.44
C ALA A 148 13.83 5.70 11.24
N GLU A 149 15.07 5.19 11.30
CA GLU A 149 15.40 4.04 12.13
C GLU A 149 15.18 4.33 13.62
N ALA A 150 15.58 5.51 14.09
CA ALA A 150 15.38 5.89 15.48
C ALA A 150 13.89 6.02 15.84
N LEU A 151 13.06 6.51 14.91
CA LEU A 151 11.60 6.50 15.05
C LEU A 151 11.04 5.07 15.11
N ALA A 152 11.53 4.18 14.25
CA ALA A 152 11.11 2.78 14.22
C ALA A 152 11.34 2.08 15.56
N ILE A 153 12.50 2.34 16.19
CA ILE A 153 12.84 1.79 17.51
C ILE A 153 11.89 2.31 18.59
N GLU A 154 11.57 3.61 18.59
CA GLU A 154 10.62 4.17 19.57
C GLU A 154 9.22 3.56 19.43
N LEU A 155 8.75 3.40 18.19
CA LEU A 155 7.47 2.76 17.89
C LEU A 155 7.50 1.23 18.11
N GLY A 156 8.70 0.63 18.23
CA GLY A 156 8.94 -0.81 18.18
C GLY A 156 8.43 -1.46 16.90
N LEU A 157 8.60 -0.76 15.79
CA LEU A 157 8.32 -1.24 14.44
C LEU A 157 9.64 -1.55 13.73
N PRO A 158 9.68 -2.53 12.81
CA PRO A 158 10.86 -2.78 12.00
C PRO A 158 11.09 -1.63 11.00
N TYR A 159 12.35 -1.22 10.84
CA TYR A 159 12.78 -0.32 9.77
C TYR A 159 13.24 -1.10 8.53
N VAL A 160 12.85 -0.63 7.35
CA VAL A 160 13.16 -1.28 6.07
C VAL A 160 13.78 -0.32 5.06
N ASP A 161 14.75 -0.85 4.32
CA ASP A 161 15.26 -0.22 3.10
C ASP A 161 14.48 -0.74 1.88
N LEU A 162 13.70 0.14 1.27
CA LEU A 162 12.83 -0.18 0.14
C LEU A 162 13.58 -0.47 -1.15
N GLU A 163 14.86 -0.12 -1.26
CA GLU A 163 15.67 -0.53 -2.41
C GLU A 163 15.88 -2.05 -2.43
N GLN A 164 15.81 -2.67 -1.25
CA GLN A 164 16.08 -4.09 -1.05
C GLN A 164 14.82 -4.95 -1.15
N LEU A 165 13.62 -4.36 -1.12
CA LEU A 165 12.36 -5.10 -1.21
C LEU A 165 11.72 -4.93 -2.60
N ILE A 166 10.94 -5.93 -3.03
CA ILE A 166 10.17 -5.88 -4.28
C ILE A 166 8.69 -6.01 -3.88
N PRO A 167 7.87 -4.97 -4.09
CA PRO A 167 6.43 -5.07 -3.89
C PRO A 167 5.78 -6.09 -4.84
N ASP A 168 4.64 -6.63 -4.44
CA ASP A 168 3.81 -7.46 -5.30
C ASP A 168 2.89 -6.57 -6.15
N ASP A 169 3.00 -6.70 -7.47
CA ASP A 169 2.17 -6.00 -8.45
C ASP A 169 0.67 -6.21 -8.21
N SER A 170 0.28 -7.40 -7.73
CA SER A 170 -1.11 -7.74 -7.44
C SER A 170 -1.68 -6.91 -6.29
N ILE A 171 -0.82 -6.52 -5.34
CA ILE A 171 -1.16 -5.68 -4.19
C ILE A 171 -1.18 -4.22 -4.60
N LEU A 172 -0.17 -3.78 -5.35
CA LEU A 172 -0.11 -2.42 -5.88
C LEU A 172 -1.31 -2.11 -6.79
N ALA A 173 -1.80 -3.08 -7.56
CA ALA A 173 -3.01 -2.92 -8.39
C ALA A 173 -4.29 -2.69 -7.56
N LYS A 174 -4.38 -3.22 -6.33
CA LYS A 174 -5.55 -3.05 -5.43
C LYS A 174 -5.57 -1.69 -4.74
N ILE A 175 -4.41 -1.04 -4.60
CA ILE A 175 -4.25 0.21 -3.84
C ILE A 175 -3.89 1.33 -4.82
N PRO A 176 -4.78 2.29 -5.11
CA PRO A 176 -4.49 3.35 -6.07
C PRO A 176 -3.29 4.21 -5.66
N ARG A 177 -2.47 4.60 -6.63
CA ARG A 177 -1.30 5.48 -6.45
C ARG A 177 -1.59 6.75 -5.63
N ASN A 178 -2.79 7.33 -5.81
CA ASN A 178 -3.19 8.52 -5.06
C ASN A 178 -3.36 8.26 -3.56
N VAL A 179 -3.81 7.06 -3.16
CA VAL A 179 -3.91 6.66 -1.75
C VAL A 179 -2.50 6.48 -1.18
N ALA A 180 -1.62 5.80 -1.90
CA ALA A 180 -0.22 5.62 -1.53
C ALA A 180 0.50 6.97 -1.34
N ARG A 181 0.38 7.87 -2.32
CA ARG A 181 1.00 9.20 -2.28
C ARG A 181 0.42 10.12 -1.21
N ARG A 182 -0.91 10.14 -1.04
CA ARG A 182 -1.56 11.02 -0.05
C ARG A 182 -1.15 10.67 1.38
N ASN A 183 -1.04 9.39 1.67
CA ASN A 183 -0.70 8.90 3.01
C ASN A 183 0.81 8.64 3.17
N THR A 184 1.61 8.87 2.12
CA THR A 184 3.05 8.59 2.10
C THR A 184 3.38 7.16 2.55
N ILE A 185 2.73 6.19 1.91
CA ILE A 185 2.91 4.77 2.15
C ILE A 185 3.24 4.01 0.87
N LEU A 186 3.96 2.89 1.00
CA LEU A 186 4.19 1.93 -0.07
C LEU A 186 3.73 0.54 0.38
N PRO A 187 2.62 0.01 -0.17
CA PRO A 187 2.24 -1.38 0.01
C PRO A 187 3.30 -2.30 -0.59
N LEU A 188 3.65 -3.38 0.13
CA LEU A 188 4.66 -4.33 -0.31
C LEU A 188 4.00 -5.63 -0.79
N PHE A 189 3.83 -6.59 0.09
CA PHE A 189 3.27 -7.92 -0.20
C PHE A 189 2.47 -8.42 1.02
N VAL A 190 1.72 -9.49 0.83
CA VAL A 190 1.02 -10.17 1.93
C VAL A 190 1.88 -11.30 2.45
N ASP A 191 2.02 -11.36 3.77
CA ASP A 191 2.74 -12.39 4.53
C ASP A 191 1.86 -12.85 5.70
N ASP A 192 1.65 -14.15 5.85
CA ASP A 192 0.81 -14.76 6.90
C ASP A 192 -0.57 -14.07 7.08
N ASP A 193 -1.29 -13.85 5.98
CA ASP A 193 -2.58 -13.12 5.96
C ASP A 193 -2.50 -11.70 6.53
N VAL A 194 -1.35 -11.04 6.39
CA VAL A 194 -1.12 -9.65 6.79
C VAL A 194 -0.45 -8.88 5.65
N LEU A 195 -1.03 -7.72 5.28
CA LEU A 195 -0.43 -6.82 4.31
C LEU A 195 0.73 -6.04 4.93
N LEU A 196 1.93 -6.21 4.42
CA LEU A 196 3.06 -5.37 4.80
C LEU A 196 3.02 -4.01 4.09
N VAL A 197 3.10 -2.94 4.87
CA VAL A 197 3.06 -1.56 4.35
C VAL A 197 4.19 -0.74 4.93
N ALA A 198 5.05 -0.22 4.06
CA ALA A 198 6.06 0.74 4.45
C ALA A 198 5.44 2.13 4.61
N CYS A 199 5.64 2.73 5.77
CA CYS A 199 5.10 4.00 6.20
C CYS A 199 6.26 4.92 6.61
N VAL A 200 6.11 6.21 6.37
CA VAL A 200 7.07 7.21 6.84
C VAL A 200 6.86 7.51 8.33
N ASP A 201 5.59 7.60 8.72
CA ASP A 201 5.12 7.92 10.06
C ASP A 201 4.11 6.87 10.52
N GLU A 202 3.64 6.99 11.76
CA GLU A 202 2.56 6.16 12.25
C GLU A 202 1.28 6.41 11.43
N PRO A 203 0.69 5.39 10.78
CA PRO A 203 -0.51 5.57 10.00
C PRO A 203 -1.74 5.74 10.88
N THR A 204 -2.75 6.43 10.36
CA THR A 204 -4.04 6.60 11.04
C THR A 204 -4.87 5.32 10.99
N HIS A 205 -5.73 5.09 11.98
CA HIS A 205 -6.65 3.95 11.97
C HIS A 205 -7.56 3.91 10.73
N ASP A 206 -7.99 5.08 10.22
CA ASP A 206 -8.78 5.16 8.98
C ASP A 206 -8.03 4.57 7.79
N LEU A 207 -6.72 4.78 7.71
CA LEU A 207 -5.88 4.23 6.65
C LEU A 207 -5.77 2.71 6.78
N GLU A 208 -5.59 2.21 8.00
CA GLU A 208 -5.53 0.76 8.25
C GLU A 208 -6.82 0.08 7.84
N ASP A 209 -7.96 0.66 8.20
CA ASP A 209 -9.27 0.16 7.81
C ASP A 209 -9.49 0.24 6.29
N GLU A 210 -9.10 1.35 5.65
CA GLU A 210 -9.17 1.49 4.20
C GLU A 210 -8.36 0.39 3.49
N LEU A 211 -7.13 0.13 3.93
CA LEU A 211 -6.27 -0.90 3.33
C LEU A 211 -6.80 -2.31 3.61
N ARG A 212 -7.30 -2.57 4.82
CA ARG A 212 -7.93 -3.84 5.17
C ARG A 212 -9.13 -4.15 4.29
N LEU A 213 -10.01 -3.17 4.07
CA LEU A 213 -11.19 -3.34 3.23
C LEU A 213 -10.83 -3.56 1.75
N ARG A 214 -9.73 -2.97 1.27
CA ARG A 214 -9.26 -3.11 -0.11
C ARG A 214 -8.59 -4.46 -0.38
N VAL A 215 -7.72 -4.90 0.54
CA VAL A 215 -6.89 -6.09 0.33
C VAL A 215 -7.51 -7.35 0.93
N GLY A 216 -8.36 -7.20 1.95
CA GLY A 216 -9.07 -8.29 2.63
C GLY A 216 -8.36 -8.84 3.86
N VAL A 217 -7.21 -8.25 4.23
CA VAL A 217 -6.35 -8.68 5.34
C VAL A 217 -5.91 -7.47 6.17
N PRO A 218 -5.67 -7.61 7.49
CA PRO A 218 -5.08 -6.52 8.28
C PRO A 218 -3.72 -6.11 7.72
N MET A 219 -3.31 -4.88 8.00
CA MET A 219 -1.96 -4.42 7.65
C MET A 219 -1.00 -4.48 8.83
N ARG A 220 0.28 -4.68 8.53
CA ARG A 220 1.40 -4.47 9.45
C ARG A 220 2.27 -3.35 8.92
N ARG A 221 2.64 -2.47 9.84
CA ARG A 221 3.38 -1.24 9.59
C ARG A 221 4.87 -1.54 9.62
N LEU A 222 5.60 -0.99 8.66
CA LEU A 222 7.06 -0.98 8.60
C LEU A 222 7.48 0.48 8.46
N ILE A 223 8.54 0.92 9.13
CA ILE A 223 9.04 2.28 8.98
C ILE A 223 10.07 2.33 7.85
N ALA A 224 10.00 3.34 7.00
CA ALA A 224 10.95 3.59 5.93
C ALA A 224 11.25 5.09 5.80
N SER A 225 12.38 5.43 5.19
CA SER A 225 12.73 6.84 4.99
C SER A 225 11.73 7.53 4.04
N PRO A 226 11.44 8.84 4.24
CA PRO A 226 10.56 9.59 3.34
C PRO A 226 11.00 9.55 1.89
N LEU A 227 12.31 9.57 1.65
CA LEU A 227 12.88 9.53 0.30
C LEU A 227 12.57 8.19 -0.37
N SER A 228 12.87 7.09 0.33
CA SER A 228 12.67 5.73 -0.18
C SER A 228 11.21 5.44 -0.51
N VAL A 229 10.27 5.87 0.34
CA VAL A 229 8.83 5.69 0.08
C VAL A 229 8.39 6.46 -1.16
N ASN A 230 8.77 7.74 -1.27
CA ASN A 230 8.38 8.56 -2.42
C ASN A 230 8.99 8.06 -3.74
N GLN A 231 10.25 7.64 -3.72
CA GLN A 231 10.91 7.04 -4.87
C GLN A 231 10.26 5.70 -5.26
N GLY A 232 9.95 4.85 -4.27
CA GLY A 232 9.24 3.59 -4.48
C GLY A 232 7.86 3.80 -5.11
N ILE A 233 7.07 4.73 -4.59
CA ILE A 233 5.76 5.09 -5.18
C ILE A 233 5.93 5.58 -6.62
N ALA A 234 6.94 6.42 -6.89
CA ALA A 234 7.17 6.94 -8.24
C ALA A 234 7.55 5.83 -9.22
N ARG A 235 8.44 4.92 -8.80
CA ARG A 235 8.95 3.81 -9.60
C ARG A 235 7.90 2.74 -9.84
N PHE A 236 7.44 2.05 -8.79
CA PHE A 236 6.65 0.82 -8.94
C PHE A 236 5.27 1.06 -9.53
N TYR A 237 4.60 2.17 -9.17
CA TYR A 237 3.33 2.50 -9.81
C TYR A 237 3.49 2.89 -11.28
N SER A 238 4.61 3.51 -11.66
CA SER A 238 4.87 3.82 -13.07
C SER A 238 5.15 2.57 -13.90
N GLU A 239 5.82 1.56 -13.33
CA GLU A 239 6.09 0.27 -13.96
C GLU A 239 4.78 -0.49 -14.25
N ILE A 240 3.83 -0.50 -13.29
CA ILE A 240 2.50 -1.12 -13.46
C ILE A 240 1.65 -0.36 -14.47
N GLU A 241 1.64 0.97 -14.42
CA GLU A 241 0.92 1.80 -15.40
C GLU A 241 1.43 1.53 -16.83
N ALA A 242 2.76 1.44 -17.01
CA ALA A 242 3.38 1.11 -18.28
C ALA A 242 3.07 -0.32 -18.76
N ALA A 243 3.06 -1.30 -17.85
CA ALA A 243 2.70 -2.68 -18.18
C ALA A 243 1.22 -2.83 -18.56
N GLY A 244 0.32 -2.07 -17.91
CA GLY A 244 -1.11 -2.05 -18.22
C GLY A 244 -1.44 -1.41 -19.58
N GLU A 245 -0.62 -0.47 -20.04
CA GLU A 245 -0.73 0.13 -21.37
C GLU A 245 -0.14 -0.74 -22.49
N ALA A 246 0.65 -1.77 -22.15
CA ALA A 246 1.39 -2.65 -23.08
C ALA A 246 0.72 -4.02 -23.37
N GLY A 247 -0.60 -4.16 -23.15
CA GLY A 247 -1.38 -5.37 -23.51
C GLY A 247 -1.41 -5.65 -25.02
N PRO A 248 -1.63 -6.91 -25.45
CA PRO A 248 -1.06 -7.46 -26.68
C PRO A 248 -1.65 -6.82 -27.94
N GLU A 249 -0.79 -6.22 -28.76
CA GLU A 249 -1.06 -6.08 -30.19
C GLU A 249 -1.10 -7.50 -30.77
N ALA A 250 -2.31 -8.02 -30.92
CA ALA A 250 -2.56 -9.23 -31.67
C ALA A 250 -2.03 -9.06 -33.10
N ASP A 251 -1.08 -9.91 -33.46
CA ASP A 251 -0.63 -10.16 -34.83
C ASP A 251 -1.84 -10.32 -35.74
N THR A 252 -2.17 -9.25 -36.46
CA THR A 252 -2.91 -9.29 -37.72
C THR A 252 -2.14 -8.45 -38.71
N ALA A 253 -1.01 -9.01 -39.16
CA ALA A 253 -0.45 -8.64 -40.46
C ALA A 253 -1.35 -9.28 -41.53
N ASP A 254 -2.20 -8.49 -42.18
CA ASP A 254 -2.01 -8.15 -43.59
C ASP A 254 -2.97 -7.04 -44.08
N ALA A 255 -2.54 -6.37 -45.14
CA ALA A 255 -3.26 -5.46 -46.03
C ALA A 255 -3.52 -3.99 -45.59
N GLU A 256 -2.53 -3.17 -45.93
CA GLU A 256 -2.62 -2.19 -47.03
C GLU A 256 -2.38 -0.71 -46.69
N LYS A 257 -1.42 -0.15 -47.43
CA LYS A 257 -0.89 1.21 -47.35
C LYS A 257 -1.98 2.27 -47.54
N THR A 258 -1.97 3.32 -46.71
CA THR A 258 -2.13 4.69 -47.23
C THR A 258 -1.51 5.75 -46.33
N LYS A 259 -0.73 6.63 -46.97
CA LYS A 259 -0.02 7.78 -46.37
C LYS A 259 -1.00 8.81 -45.79
N LYS A 260 -0.73 9.23 -44.54
CA LYS A 260 -0.86 10.55 -43.86
C LYS A 260 -1.82 11.62 -44.46
N PRO A 261 -2.57 12.37 -43.62
CA PRO A 261 -1.93 13.51 -42.94
C PRO A 261 -2.46 13.91 -41.54
N LYS A 262 -1.57 14.63 -40.81
CA LYS A 262 -1.85 15.43 -39.60
C LYS A 262 -3.19 16.19 -39.72
N LYS A 263 -4.03 16.17 -38.67
CA LYS A 263 -5.13 17.14 -38.51
C LYS A 263 -5.30 17.66 -37.07
N LYS A 264 -5.31 18.99 -37.03
CA LYS A 264 -5.83 19.98 -36.06
C LYS A 264 -7.12 19.55 -35.30
N PRO A 265 -7.45 20.21 -34.17
CA PRO A 265 -8.41 19.73 -33.18
C PRO A 265 -9.83 19.56 -33.76
N LYS A 266 -10.49 18.44 -33.45
CA LYS A 266 -11.83 18.11 -33.96
C LYS A 266 -12.92 18.75 -33.11
N LYS A 267 -13.77 19.54 -33.79
CA LYS A 267 -15.15 19.92 -33.43
C LYS A 267 -16.00 18.69 -33.03
N PRO A 268 -17.11 18.87 -32.27
CA PRO A 268 -17.85 17.79 -31.65
C PRO A 268 -18.42 16.80 -32.68
N LYS A 269 -18.18 15.49 -32.47
CA LYS A 269 -18.71 14.41 -33.31
C LYS A 269 -20.24 14.33 -33.14
N GLY A 270 -20.96 14.19 -34.26
CA GLY A 270 -22.39 13.90 -34.29
C GLY A 270 -22.74 12.54 -33.68
N PRO A 271 -24.04 12.23 -33.54
CA PRO A 271 -24.51 11.07 -32.77
C PRO A 271 -23.96 9.73 -33.33
N PRO A 272 -23.62 8.77 -32.45
CA PRO A 272 -23.01 7.50 -32.84
C PRO A 272 -23.94 6.64 -33.69
N LYS A 273 -23.36 5.88 -34.65
CA LYS A 273 -24.11 4.97 -35.53
C LYS A 273 -24.79 3.84 -34.73
N PRO A 274 -26.05 3.46 -35.04
CA PRO A 274 -26.76 2.39 -34.34
C PRO A 274 -26.00 1.06 -34.45
N GLY A 275 -25.72 0.42 -33.30
CA GLY A 275 -25.11 -0.92 -33.23
C GLY A 275 -23.58 -0.97 -33.03
N SER A 276 -22.86 0.15 -33.09
CA SER A 276 -21.40 0.18 -32.81
C SER A 276 -21.08 -0.11 -31.33
N PRO A 277 -19.85 -0.55 -31.01
CA PRO A 277 -19.39 -0.69 -29.61
C PRO A 277 -19.57 0.60 -28.81
N GLU A 278 -19.23 1.76 -29.40
CA GLU A 278 -19.44 3.08 -28.80
C GLU A 278 -20.93 3.38 -28.52
N ALA A 279 -21.85 2.94 -29.38
CA ALA A 279 -23.30 3.10 -29.16
C ALA A 279 -23.83 2.18 -28.06
N LYS A 280 -23.31 0.96 -27.95
CA LYS A 280 -23.66 0.00 -26.87
C LYS A 280 -23.18 0.50 -25.51
N GLU A 281 -21.95 1.02 -25.43
CA GLU A 281 -21.40 1.58 -24.20
C GLU A 281 -22.16 2.86 -23.78
N ALA A 282 -22.47 3.75 -24.71
CA ALA A 282 -23.29 4.94 -24.43
C ALA A 282 -24.71 4.56 -23.98
N GLN A 283 -25.30 3.49 -24.53
CA GLN A 283 -26.60 2.98 -24.10
C GLN A 283 -26.54 2.34 -22.71
N GLN A 284 -25.45 1.64 -22.37
CA GLN A 284 -25.24 1.06 -21.05
C GLN A 284 -25.04 2.14 -19.98
N LYS A 285 -24.20 3.16 -20.25
CA LYS A 285 -24.03 4.33 -19.36
C LYS A 285 -25.34 5.07 -19.14
N ARG A 286 -26.14 5.28 -20.20
CA ARG A 286 -27.48 5.88 -20.08
C ARG A 286 -28.42 5.05 -19.20
N ARG A 287 -28.40 3.72 -19.31
CA ARG A 287 -29.20 2.85 -18.44
C ARG A 287 -28.73 2.91 -16.98
N GLN A 288 -27.43 2.89 -16.73
CA GLN A 288 -26.87 3.02 -15.38
C GLN A 288 -27.26 4.35 -14.73
N ILE A 289 -27.13 5.48 -15.46
CA ILE A 289 -27.58 6.80 -14.99
C ILE A 289 -29.09 6.79 -14.70
N GLY A 290 -29.88 6.19 -15.58
CA GLY A 290 -31.32 6.01 -15.38
C GLY A 290 -31.65 5.23 -14.10
N THR A 291 -30.93 4.15 -13.82
CA THR A 291 -31.12 3.33 -12.61
C THR A 291 -30.81 4.13 -11.35
N ILE A 292 -29.70 4.88 -11.36
CA ILE A 292 -29.33 5.74 -10.22
C ILE A 292 -30.42 6.80 -9.99
N LEU A 293 -30.84 7.52 -11.03
CA LEU A 293 -31.88 8.55 -10.91
C LEU A 293 -33.23 7.97 -10.45
N LEU A 294 -33.54 6.72 -10.83
CA LEU A 294 -34.74 6.02 -10.38
C LEU A 294 -34.68 5.72 -8.88
N CYS A 295 -33.54 5.26 -8.37
CA CYS A 295 -33.35 5.09 -6.92
C CYS A 295 -33.49 6.44 -6.18
N TRP A 296 -32.91 7.52 -6.73
CA TRP A 296 -33.00 8.85 -6.13
C TRP A 296 -34.41 9.46 -6.18
N SER A 297 -35.27 9.04 -7.12
CA SER A 297 -36.68 9.49 -7.19
C SER A 297 -37.55 8.99 -6.03
N VAL A 298 -37.09 7.97 -5.30
CA VAL A 298 -37.76 7.42 -4.12
C VAL A 298 -37.07 7.87 -2.84
N ILE A 299 -35.74 7.86 -2.82
CA ILE A 299 -34.96 8.20 -1.63
C ILE A 299 -35.05 9.69 -1.29
N LEU A 300 -34.95 10.58 -2.29
CA LEU A 300 -34.91 12.03 -2.04
C LEU A 300 -36.21 12.58 -1.42
N PRO A 301 -37.42 12.20 -1.88
CA PRO A 301 -38.66 12.63 -1.24
C PRO A 301 -38.82 12.10 0.19
N VAL A 302 -38.37 10.86 0.47
CA VAL A 302 -38.43 10.28 1.82
C VAL A 302 -37.53 11.04 2.79
N VAL A 303 -36.31 11.38 2.37
CA VAL A 303 -35.38 12.17 3.19
C VAL A 303 -35.91 13.60 3.39
N LEU A 304 -36.53 14.20 2.38
CA LEU A 304 -37.13 15.53 2.49
C LEU A 304 -38.28 15.55 3.50
N ASP A 305 -39.15 14.53 3.48
CA ASP A 305 -40.28 14.38 4.40
C ASP A 305 -39.81 14.12 5.85
N GLN A 306 -38.69 13.41 6.07
CA GLN A 306 -38.20 13.05 7.40
C GLN A 306 -37.22 14.04 8.04
N ALA A 307 -36.40 14.75 7.26
CA ALA A 307 -35.24 15.47 7.80
C ALA A 307 -35.29 17.01 7.65
N LEU A 308 -36.11 17.55 6.74
CA LEU A 308 -35.99 18.96 6.31
C LEU A 308 -37.22 19.83 6.55
N LEU A 309 -38.41 19.26 6.78
CA LEU A 309 -39.64 20.04 6.89
C LEU A 309 -40.17 20.11 8.34
N PRO A 310 -40.42 21.32 8.88
CA PRO A 310 -41.07 21.48 10.18
C PRO A 310 -42.52 21.00 10.14
N ASP A 311 -43.02 20.50 11.28
CA ASP A 311 -44.35 19.87 11.39
C ASP A 311 -45.52 20.77 10.98
N SER A 312 -45.31 22.09 10.92
CA SER A 312 -46.32 23.08 10.53
C SER A 312 -46.70 23.08 9.04
N VAL A 313 -45.93 22.43 8.17
CA VAL A 313 -46.15 22.42 6.70
C VAL A 313 -46.69 21.08 6.20
N LYS A 314 -46.86 20.09 7.08
CA LYS A 314 -47.40 18.76 6.76
C LYS A 314 -48.94 18.84 6.67
N PHE A 315 -49.44 19.11 5.46
CA PHE A 315 -50.86 19.42 5.22
C PHE A 315 -51.83 18.23 5.31
N PHE A 316 -51.33 17.00 5.16
CA PHE A 316 -52.14 15.77 5.20
C PHE A 316 -51.44 14.70 6.05
N ASP A 317 -51.73 14.70 7.34
CA ASP A 317 -51.15 13.77 8.31
C ASP A 317 -51.89 12.43 8.33
N VAL A 318 -52.20 11.89 7.15
CA VAL A 318 -52.88 10.59 7.06
C VAL A 318 -51.87 9.44 7.22
N PHE A 319 -50.58 9.65 6.89
CA PHE A 319 -49.50 8.66 7.07
C PHE A 319 -48.08 9.26 7.19
N GLY A 320 -47.90 10.57 7.44
CA GLY A 320 -46.56 11.19 7.56
C GLY A 320 -45.75 11.33 6.26
N PHE A 321 -46.40 11.18 5.10
CA PHE A 321 -45.76 11.01 3.78
C PHE A 321 -46.43 11.87 2.69
N CYS A 322 -46.48 13.20 2.90
CA CYS A 322 -47.20 14.11 2.01
C CYS A 322 -46.60 14.21 0.61
N TYR A 323 -45.27 14.34 0.47
CA TYR A 323 -44.64 14.54 -0.85
C TYR A 323 -44.24 13.23 -1.50
N THR A 324 -43.88 12.21 -0.74
CA THR A 324 -43.60 10.86 -1.26
C THR A 324 -44.76 10.26 -2.05
N LEU A 325 -46.02 10.52 -1.65
CA LEU A 325 -47.21 10.02 -2.37
C LEU A 325 -47.45 10.66 -3.75
N PHE A 326 -47.04 11.91 -3.95
CA PHE A 326 -47.31 12.65 -5.20
C PHE A 326 -46.06 12.90 -6.05
N LEU A 327 -44.93 13.23 -5.43
CA LEU A 327 -43.70 13.59 -6.12
C LEU A 327 -42.95 12.35 -6.63
N SER A 328 -42.96 11.25 -5.87
CA SER A 328 -42.24 10.03 -6.24
C SER A 328 -42.81 9.36 -7.50
N PRO A 329 -44.14 9.17 -7.67
CA PRO A 329 -44.70 8.59 -8.89
C PRO A 329 -44.44 9.44 -10.14
N VAL A 330 -44.46 10.78 -10.00
CA VAL A 330 -44.22 11.72 -11.10
C VAL A 330 -42.75 11.70 -11.53
N LEU A 331 -41.82 11.79 -10.57
CA LEU A 331 -40.38 11.71 -10.85
C LEU A 331 -40.01 10.35 -11.44
N PHE A 332 -40.54 9.26 -10.88
CA PHE A 332 -40.38 7.92 -11.41
C PHE A 332 -40.86 7.83 -12.86
N PHE A 333 -42.06 8.33 -13.17
CA PHE A 333 -42.60 8.31 -14.53
C PHE A 333 -41.75 9.13 -15.51
N LEU A 334 -41.26 10.30 -15.11
CA LEU A 334 -40.41 11.15 -15.94
C LEU A 334 -39.04 10.50 -16.23
N VAL A 335 -38.39 9.96 -15.20
CA VAL A 335 -37.11 9.26 -15.34
C VAL A 335 -37.27 8.00 -16.18
N PHE A 336 -38.33 7.21 -15.93
CA PHE A 336 -38.64 6.00 -16.69
C PHE A 336 -38.90 6.31 -18.17
N LYS A 337 -39.69 7.35 -18.46
CA LYS A 337 -39.97 7.81 -19.83
C LYS A 337 -38.72 8.34 -20.54
N SER A 338 -37.81 9.00 -19.83
CA SER A 338 -36.61 9.60 -20.42
C SER A 338 -35.49 8.59 -20.68
N TYR A 339 -35.34 7.56 -19.83
CA TYR A 339 -34.17 6.66 -19.86
C TYR A 339 -34.49 5.23 -20.28
N PHE A 340 -35.72 4.74 -20.08
CA PHE A 340 -36.05 3.32 -20.27
C PHE A 340 -37.08 3.05 -21.36
N ARG A 341 -37.89 4.06 -21.74
CA ARG A 341 -38.83 3.91 -22.85
C ARG A 341 -38.09 3.92 -24.18
N ARG A 342 -38.15 2.81 -24.93
CA ARG A 342 -37.61 2.70 -26.29
C ARG A 342 -38.31 3.74 -27.18
N LYS A 343 -37.54 4.57 -27.89
CA LYS A 343 -38.00 5.31 -29.06
C LYS A 343 -37.80 4.46 -30.29
#